data_AF-A0A2T4GF09-F1
#
_entry.id   AF-A0A2T4GF09-F1
#
_cell.length_a   1.000
_cell.length_b   1.000
_cell.length_c   1.000
_cell.angle_alpha   90.00
_cell.angle_beta   90.00
_cell.angle_gamma   90.00
#
_symmetry.space_group_name_H-M   'P 1'
#
loop_
_entity.id
_entity.type
_entity.pdbx_description
1 polymer ?
#
loop_
_entity_poly.entity_id
_entity_poly.type
_entity_poly.pdbx_seq_one_letter_code
_entity_poly.pdbx_strand_id
1 'polypeptide(L)'
;MQFTKLTLLAVTALFSMGEACKCYGTKGNLNNGATHKCCNDYKGVYSGNDCKAGSISEHLSGFDRCCKGQGSDCDFPRLASTEAKMVKAVKHVEIKTAYSG
;
A
#
# COMPACT_ATOMS: atom_id res chain seq x y z
N MET A 1 -17.90 38.59 19.70
CA MET A 1 -18.18 37.14 19.74
C MET A 1 -18.50 36.73 18.30
N GLN A 2 -17.78 35.89 17.57
CA GLN A 2 -17.07 34.66 17.92
C GLN A 2 -15.93 34.47 16.89
N PHE A 3 -14.71 34.23 17.35
CA PHE A 3 -13.70 33.52 16.57
C PHE A 3 -14.05 32.04 16.61
N THR A 4 -14.14 31.40 15.44
CA THR A 4 -14.04 29.94 15.15
C THR A 4 -14.89 29.72 13.90
N LYS A 5 -14.43 29.05 12.85
CA LYS A 5 -14.12 27.62 12.86
C LYS A 5 -12.95 27.32 11.91
N LEU A 6 -11.77 27.12 12.47
CA LEU A 6 -10.73 26.32 11.83
C LEU A 6 -11.25 24.88 11.83
N THR A 7 -11.85 24.46 10.72
CA THR A 7 -12.15 23.04 10.47
C THR A 7 -10.83 22.31 10.25
N LEU A 8 -10.24 21.79 11.33
CA LEU A 8 -9.23 20.74 11.23
C LEU A 8 -9.91 19.50 10.64
N LEU A 9 -9.66 19.24 9.35
CA LEU A 9 -9.83 17.92 8.76
C LEU A 9 -8.78 16.99 9.36
N ALA A 10 -9.09 16.40 10.52
CA ALA A 10 -8.31 15.28 11.04
C ALA A 10 -8.59 14.07 10.13
N VAL A 11 -7.70 13.82 9.17
CA VAL A 11 -7.63 12.53 8.47
C VAL A 11 -7.12 11.51 9.48
N THR A 12 -8.03 10.89 10.21
CA THR A 12 -7.73 9.63 10.92
C THR A 12 -7.71 8.54 9.86
N ALA A 13 -6.57 8.38 9.18
CA ALA A 13 -6.27 7.13 8.51
C ALA A 13 -6.15 6.08 9.63
N LEU A 14 -7.27 5.43 9.94
CA LEU A 14 -7.30 4.25 10.79
C LEU A 14 -6.57 3.17 10.01
N PHE A 15 -5.24 3.13 10.17
CA PHE A 15 -4.43 2.05 9.68
C PHE A 15 -4.92 0.79 10.41
N SER A 16 -5.72 -0.02 9.73
CA SER A 16 -5.84 -1.43 10.07
C SER A 16 -4.46 -2.04 9.86
N MET A 17 -3.59 -1.86 10.86
CA MET A 17 -2.33 -2.56 10.97
C MET A 17 -2.73 -4.02 11.12
N GLY A 18 -2.85 -4.74 9.99
CA GLY A 18 -3.02 -6.17 9.99
C GLY A 18 -1.97 -6.73 10.94
N GLU A 19 -2.39 -7.51 11.94
CA GLU A 19 -1.51 -7.84 13.08
C GLU A 19 -0.26 -8.64 12.64
N ALA A 20 -0.27 -9.15 11.40
CA ALA A 20 0.74 -9.96 10.75
C ALA A 20 1.01 -9.49 9.31
N CYS A 21 2.29 -9.44 8.94
CA CYS A 21 2.80 -9.22 7.58
C CYS A 21 3.41 -10.50 7.00
N LYS A 22 3.15 -10.70 5.72
CA LYS A 22 3.63 -11.76 4.84
C LYS A 22 3.92 -11.21 3.46
N CYS A 23 4.98 -11.73 2.87
CA CYS A 23 5.31 -11.48 1.47
C CYS A 23 4.48 -12.38 0.55
N TYR A 24 4.03 -11.82 -0.58
CA TYR A 24 3.54 -12.62 -1.70
C TYR A 24 4.70 -13.18 -2.54
N GLY A 25 4.50 -14.36 -3.11
CA GLY A 25 5.38 -15.02 -4.09
C GLY A 25 4.86 -14.85 -5.52
N THR A 26 5.58 -15.43 -6.49
CA THR A 26 5.41 -15.22 -7.95
C THR A 26 4.01 -15.49 -8.50
N LYS A 27 3.14 -16.22 -7.77
CA LYS A 27 1.78 -16.57 -8.20
C LYS A 27 0.70 -16.09 -7.21
N GLY A 28 1.02 -15.10 -6.37
CA GLY A 28 0.13 -14.63 -5.31
C GLY A 28 0.06 -15.55 -4.08
N ASN A 29 0.76 -16.69 -4.10
CA ASN A 29 0.91 -17.54 -2.92
C ASN A 29 1.76 -16.85 -1.86
N LEU A 30 1.47 -17.10 -0.59
CA LEU A 30 2.30 -16.59 0.52
C LEU A 30 3.70 -17.21 0.46
N ASN A 31 4.71 -16.38 0.69
CA ASN A 31 6.11 -16.79 0.71
C ASN A 31 6.69 -16.61 2.11
N ASN A 32 6.57 -17.66 2.94
CA ASN A 32 7.05 -17.63 4.32
C ASN A 32 8.57 -17.45 4.40
N GLY A 33 9.35 -18.00 3.46
CA GLY A 33 10.80 -17.81 3.42
C GLY A 33 11.20 -16.35 3.19
N ALA A 34 10.53 -15.68 2.25
CA ALA A 34 10.72 -14.24 2.03
C ALA A 34 10.24 -13.42 3.23
N THR A 35 9.09 -13.79 3.82
CA THR A 35 8.54 -13.15 5.03
C THR A 35 9.54 -13.20 6.18
N HIS A 36 10.08 -14.39 6.48
CA HIS A 36 11.05 -14.58 7.56
C HIS A 36 12.32 -13.76 7.33
N LYS A 37 12.87 -13.81 6.11
CA LYS A 37 14.05 -13.02 5.75
C LYS A 37 13.80 -11.52 5.93
N CYS A 38 12.72 -11.01 5.35
CA CYS A 38 12.40 -9.58 5.39
C CYS A 38 12.07 -9.10 6.81
N CYS A 39 11.39 -9.94 7.61
CA CYS A 39 11.13 -9.63 9.01
C CYS A 39 12.44 -9.47 9.80
N ASN A 40 13.39 -10.39 9.59
CA ASN A 40 14.69 -10.36 10.25
C ASN A 40 15.57 -9.18 9.79
N ASP A 41 15.52 -8.79 8.52
CA ASP A 41 16.25 -7.63 7.97
C ASP A 41 15.85 -6.33 8.70
N TYR A 42 14.58 -6.20 9.08
CA TYR A 42 14.04 -5.07 9.85
C TYR A 42 13.99 -5.30 11.36
N LYS A 43 14.64 -6.36 11.87
CA LYS A 43 14.66 -6.71 13.31
C LYS A 43 13.27 -6.90 13.92
N GLY A 44 12.31 -7.35 13.11
CA GLY A 44 10.96 -7.67 13.53
C GLY A 44 10.85 -8.96 14.33
N VAL A 45 9.67 -9.16 14.91
CA VAL A 45 9.29 -10.38 15.63
C VAL A 45 8.56 -11.31 14.67
N TYR A 46 9.23 -12.38 14.27
CA TYR A 46 8.63 -13.45 13.47
C TYR A 46 7.99 -14.50 14.39
N SER A 47 6.74 -14.85 14.14
CA SER A 47 6.01 -15.87 14.91
C SER A 47 5.14 -16.71 13.99
N GLY A 48 5.20 -18.04 14.14
CA GLY A 48 4.52 -18.97 13.25
C GLY A 48 5.02 -18.81 11.82
N ASN A 49 4.25 -18.11 10.98
CA ASN A 49 4.61 -17.82 9.59
C ASN A 49 4.48 -16.34 9.22
N ASP A 50 4.44 -15.48 10.24
CA ASP A 50 3.97 -14.11 10.17
C ASP A 50 5.01 -13.19 10.80
N CYS A 51 5.23 -12.03 10.20
CA CYS A 51 5.99 -10.96 10.82
C CYS A 51 5.02 -10.04 11.57
N LYS A 52 5.19 -9.85 12.88
CA LYS A 52 4.29 -8.99 13.65
C LYS A 52 4.39 -7.54 13.14
N ALA A 53 3.34 -6.99 12.56
CA ALA A 53 3.39 -5.67 11.90
C ALA A 53 3.86 -4.56 12.85
N GLY A 54 3.39 -4.59 14.11
CA GLY A 54 3.80 -3.63 15.14
C GLY A 54 5.30 -3.70 15.51
N SER A 55 6.01 -4.78 15.17
CA SER A 55 7.47 -4.86 15.38
C SER A 55 8.28 -4.24 14.25
N ILE A 56 7.63 -3.91 13.13
CA ILE A 56 8.25 -3.30 11.94
C ILE A 56 7.44 -2.10 11.45
N SER A 57 6.66 -1.45 12.32
CA SER A 57 5.72 -0.38 11.95
C SER A 57 6.37 0.80 11.26
N GLU A 58 7.62 1.13 11.61
CA GLU A 58 8.43 2.19 11.00
C GLU A 58 9.06 1.76 9.65
N HIS A 59 8.92 0.48 9.29
CA HIS A 59 9.60 -0.15 8.17
C HIS A 59 8.66 -0.89 7.22
N LEU A 60 7.34 -0.72 7.34
CA LEU A 60 6.35 -1.43 6.51
C LEU A 60 6.57 -1.22 4.99
N SER A 61 6.94 0.00 4.57
CA SER A 61 7.27 0.30 3.17
C SER A 61 8.55 -0.41 2.69
N GLY A 62 9.52 -0.55 3.59
CA GLY A 62 10.75 -1.29 3.37
C GLY A 62 10.49 -2.80 3.29
N PHE A 63 9.62 -3.30 4.16
CA PHE A 63 9.19 -4.69 4.18
C PHE A 63 8.49 -5.08 2.86
N ASP A 64 7.53 -4.28 2.39
CA ASP A 64 6.87 -4.47 1.08
C ASP A 64 7.87 -4.52 -0.08
N ARG A 65 8.88 -3.64 -0.05
CA ARG A 65 9.97 -3.62 -1.05
C ARG A 65 10.87 -4.84 -0.93
N CYS A 66 11.16 -5.30 0.28
CA CYS A 66 11.95 -6.51 0.53
C CYS A 66 11.28 -7.76 -0.03
N CYS A 67 9.94 -7.80 -0.10
CA CYS A 67 9.16 -8.84 -0.77
C CYS A 67 9.34 -8.87 -2.31
N LYS A 68 10.48 -8.38 -2.82
CA LYS A 68 10.88 -8.35 -4.24
C LYS A 68 9.87 -7.66 -5.15
N GLY A 69 9.13 -6.68 -4.63
CA GLY A 69 8.09 -5.96 -5.38
C GLY A 69 6.80 -6.76 -5.64
N GLN A 70 6.71 -8.02 -5.18
CA GLN A 70 5.48 -8.81 -5.25
C GLN A 70 4.39 -8.30 -4.29
N GLY A 71 4.81 -7.52 -3.29
CA GLY A 71 3.95 -6.93 -2.27
C GLY A 71 3.90 -7.71 -0.96
N SER A 72 3.43 -7.04 0.08
CA SER A 72 2.97 -7.68 1.32
C SER A 72 1.47 -7.55 1.52
N ASP A 73 0.88 -8.42 2.34
CA ASP A 73 -0.50 -8.34 2.83
C ASP A 73 -0.68 -7.29 3.94
N CYS A 74 0.41 -6.83 4.55
CA CYS A 74 0.39 -5.61 5.34
C CYS A 74 0.07 -4.43 4.44
N ASP A 75 -1.11 -3.87 4.67
CA ASP A 75 -1.66 -2.71 3.97
C ASP A 75 -0.80 -1.48 4.32
N PHE A 76 0.34 -1.37 3.66
CA PHE A 76 0.99 -0.09 3.50
C PHE A 76 0.28 0.58 2.33
N PRO A 77 -0.32 1.78 2.50
CA PRO A 77 -0.75 2.53 1.35
C PRO A 77 0.51 2.78 0.53
N ARG A 78 0.71 1.98 -0.51
CA ARG A 78 1.56 2.40 -1.61
C ARG A 78 0.88 3.69 -2.01
N LEU A 79 1.48 4.84 -1.63
CA LEU A 79 1.20 6.11 -2.30
C LEU A 79 1.13 5.69 -3.74
N ALA A 80 -0.09 5.68 -4.28
CA ALA A 80 -0.36 5.00 -5.53
C ALA A 80 0.77 5.45 -6.44
N SER A 81 1.48 4.50 -7.06
CA SER A 81 2.11 4.83 -8.33
C SER A 81 0.97 5.44 -9.14
N THR A 82 0.86 6.77 -9.08
CA THR A 82 -0.16 7.59 -9.71
C THR A 82 0.30 7.74 -11.15
N GLU A 83 0.62 6.61 -11.74
CA GLU A 83 1.23 6.43 -13.04
C GLU A 83 0.61 5.18 -13.68
N ALA A 84 -0.63 4.82 -13.33
CA ALA A 84 -1.39 3.83 -14.10
C ALA A 84 -2.90 3.94 -13.81
N LYS A 85 -3.65 4.42 -14.81
CA LYS A 85 -5.08 4.17 -15.06
C LYS A 85 -6.15 5.21 -14.68
N MET A 86 -5.85 6.51 -14.55
CA MET A 86 -6.92 7.53 -14.67
C MET A 86 -6.85 8.40 -15.93
N VAL A 87 -5.73 8.40 -16.68
CA VAL A 87 -5.63 9.11 -17.98
C VAL A 87 -5.74 8.11 -19.15
N LYS A 88 -6.78 7.26 -19.19
CA LYS A 88 -7.09 6.51 -20.43
C LYS A 88 -8.57 6.50 -20.82
N ALA A 89 -9.42 7.26 -20.15
CA ALA A 89 -10.85 7.27 -20.46
C ALA A 89 -11.41 8.61 -20.97
N VAL A 90 -10.69 9.74 -20.85
CA VAL A 90 -11.32 11.07 -21.06
C VAL A 90 -10.87 11.84 -22.31
N LYS A 91 -9.99 11.32 -23.18
CA LYS A 91 -9.57 12.10 -24.39
C LYS A 91 -9.64 11.40 -25.74
N HIS A 92 -10.25 10.22 -25.83
CA HIS A 92 -10.56 9.59 -27.14
C HIS A 92 -12.03 9.80 -27.58
N VAL A 93 -12.82 10.54 -26.80
CA VAL A 93 -14.24 10.83 -27.10
C VAL A 93 -14.46 12.33 -27.28
N GLU A 94 -13.53 13.07 -27.89
CA GLU A 94 -13.81 14.47 -28.29
C GLU A 94 -13.31 14.81 -29.70
N ILE A 95 -12.95 13.83 -30.53
CA ILE A 95 -12.47 14.09 -31.92
C ILE A 95 -13.38 13.43 -32.99
N LYS A 96 -14.62 13.04 -32.66
CA LYS A 96 -15.51 12.40 -33.66
C LYS A 96 -16.88 13.06 -33.89
N THR A 97 -17.14 14.23 -33.33
CA THR A 97 -18.41 14.95 -33.62
C THR A 97 -18.17 16.38 -34.11
N ALA A 98 -17.12 16.58 -34.92
CA ALA A 98 -16.93 17.80 -35.69
C ALA A 98 -16.61 17.46 -37.16
N TYR A 99 -17.38 16.55 -37.75
CA TYR A 99 -17.48 16.40 -39.20
C TYR A 99 -18.76 15.63 -39.56
N SER A 100 -19.91 16.33 -39.57
CA SER A 100 -21.11 16.02 -40.35
C SER A 100 -22.20 17.02 -39.96
N GLY A 101 -22.41 18.03 -40.81
CA GLY A 101 -23.43 19.06 -40.67
C GLY A 101 -22.94 20.38 -41.26
#